data_AF-A0AAV1ZNT3-F1
#
_entry.id   AF-A0AAV1ZNT3-F1
#
_cell.length_a   1.000
_cell.length_b   1.000
_cell.length_c   1.000
_cell.angle_alpha   90.00
_cell.angle_beta   90.00
_cell.angle_gamma   90.00
#
_symmetry.space_group_name_H-M   'P 1'
#
loop_
_entity.id
_entity.type
_entity.pdbx_description
1 polymer ?
#
loop_
_entity_poly.entity_id
_entity_poly.type
_entity_poly.pdbx_seq_one_letter_code
_entity_poly.pdbx_strand_id
1 'polypeptide(L)'
;MKEFYNLFFQIELKYETPNLFLKVMLIKIEMQLDAIDEVDECGDLPDEKLILSGSKKPAIYKHKATVDVTQAKKEIEIAREEWDQIGTTNYVSTSALTQTSLISSDEVLNYFRQKDMKQYLKCIKPVKQRKGFEALKHWFAGPPKLHSNLMIERDLFFAIALCPFDTSDEIHMRVLQTLYKTLTGTDRDCPRYGKHWEELGFQGVDPGTDLRGVGFLGLVHLLSLILNPSTTDLAKEISQLAKHERQNFPFCTMGINITRIVVETMREEVLNRECNRRTNIFQVTNDFYAGIFLRLFLIWRDQKKTIMDSGYVIKDLTNTAKKNSSVIFRELFSYVKRFVPDKSTLLA
;
A
#
# COMPACT_ATOMS: atom_id res chain seq x y z
N MET A 1 12.94 -15.21 -25.76
CA MET A 1 12.80 -14.72 -24.36
C MET A 1 13.05 -13.21 -24.21
N LYS A 2 14.15 -12.65 -24.73
CA LYS A 2 14.43 -11.20 -24.66
C LYS A 2 13.51 -10.33 -25.53
N GLU A 3 13.16 -10.79 -26.73
CA GLU A 3 12.11 -10.15 -27.57
C GLU A 3 10.71 -10.30 -26.96
N PHE A 4 10.48 -11.38 -26.21
CA PHE A 4 9.23 -11.63 -25.49
C PHE A 4 9.06 -10.70 -24.28
N TYR A 5 10.15 -10.39 -23.56
CA TYR A 5 10.15 -9.37 -22.51
C TYR A 5 9.97 -7.96 -23.08
N ASN A 6 10.56 -7.67 -24.25
CA ASN A 6 10.37 -6.38 -24.90
C ASN A 6 8.95 -6.20 -25.45
N LEU A 7 8.32 -7.24 -26.00
CA LEU A 7 6.92 -7.19 -26.43
C LEU A 7 5.96 -7.10 -25.22
N PHE A 8 6.26 -7.83 -24.13
CA PHE A 8 5.55 -7.74 -22.85
C PHE A 8 5.59 -6.32 -22.26
N PHE A 9 6.77 -5.70 -22.23
CA PHE A 9 6.96 -4.34 -21.72
C PHE A 9 6.36 -3.26 -22.66
N GLN A 10 6.34 -3.51 -23.98
CA GLN A 10 5.71 -2.62 -24.95
C GLN A 10 4.17 -2.67 -24.91
N ILE A 11 3.58 -3.81 -24.54
CA ILE A 11 2.12 -3.97 -24.39
C ILE A 11 1.64 -3.40 -23.04
N GLU A 12 2.41 -3.59 -21.96
CA GLU A 12 2.13 -3.06 -20.62
C GLU A 12 2.14 -1.51 -20.58
N LEU A 13 2.84 -0.88 -21.50
CA LEU A 13 2.91 0.58 -21.63
C LEU A 13 1.85 1.20 -22.57
N LYS A 14 1.05 0.41 -23.30
CA LYS A 14 0.22 0.94 -24.41
C LYS A 14 -1.29 0.78 -24.26
N TYR A 15 -1.80 -0.04 -23.33
CA TYR A 15 -3.26 -0.29 -23.20
C TYR A 15 -3.75 -0.16 -21.74
N GLU A 16 -4.32 1.00 -21.40
CA GLU A 16 -4.97 1.32 -20.13
C GLU A 16 -6.39 0.71 -19.99
N THR A 17 -6.52 -0.62 -19.86
CA THR A 17 -7.78 -1.21 -19.36
C THR A 17 -7.55 -2.50 -18.54
N PRO A 18 -8.25 -2.70 -17.40
CA PRO A 18 -8.10 -3.91 -16.57
C PRO A 18 -8.55 -5.21 -17.25
N ASN A 19 -9.36 -5.12 -18.31
CA ASN A 19 -9.97 -6.27 -18.96
C ASN A 19 -9.05 -7.05 -19.92
N LEU A 20 -7.89 -6.49 -20.30
CA LEU A 20 -6.94 -7.22 -21.17
C LEU A 20 -5.96 -8.07 -20.35
N PHE A 21 -5.66 -7.71 -19.10
CA PHE A 21 -4.71 -8.42 -18.24
C PHE A 21 -5.20 -9.83 -17.87
N LEU A 22 -6.48 -9.96 -17.49
CA LEU A 22 -7.13 -11.25 -17.25
C LEU A 22 -7.35 -12.03 -18.55
N LYS A 23 -7.69 -11.37 -19.67
CA LYS A 23 -7.75 -12.01 -21.00
C LYS A 23 -6.38 -12.54 -21.45
N VAL A 24 -5.30 -11.80 -21.23
CA VAL A 24 -3.94 -12.24 -21.57
C VAL A 24 -3.47 -13.34 -20.61
N MET A 25 -3.85 -13.31 -19.34
CA MET A 25 -3.62 -14.45 -18.43
C MET A 25 -4.40 -15.70 -18.85
N LEU A 26 -5.70 -15.58 -19.17
CA LEU A 26 -6.53 -16.69 -19.63
C LEU A 26 -6.04 -17.24 -20.97
N ILE A 27 -5.72 -16.39 -21.95
CA ILE A 27 -5.11 -16.80 -23.23
C ILE A 27 -3.75 -17.45 -22.99
N LYS A 28 -2.96 -16.98 -22.02
CA LYS A 28 -1.66 -17.57 -21.68
C LYS A 28 -1.79 -18.92 -20.98
N ILE A 29 -2.84 -19.12 -20.18
CA ILE A 29 -3.18 -20.40 -19.57
C ILE A 29 -3.73 -21.35 -20.63
N GLU A 30 -4.65 -20.91 -21.50
CA GLU A 30 -5.18 -21.67 -22.63
C GLU A 30 -4.05 -22.11 -23.58
N MET A 31 -3.15 -21.20 -23.98
CA MET A 31 -1.97 -21.55 -24.79
C MET A 31 -1.00 -22.51 -24.08
N GLN A 32 -0.91 -22.46 -22.75
CA GLN A 32 -0.10 -23.41 -21.98
C GLN A 32 -0.76 -24.78 -21.86
N LEU A 33 -2.10 -24.84 -21.83
CA LEU A 33 -2.85 -26.09 -21.81
C LEU A 33 -2.91 -26.73 -23.20
N ASP A 34 -3.09 -25.94 -24.26
CA ASP A 34 -3.06 -26.41 -25.66
C ASP A 34 -1.66 -26.90 -26.05
N ALA A 35 -0.59 -26.25 -25.57
CA ALA A 35 0.79 -26.73 -25.75
C ALA A 35 1.11 -28.00 -24.93
N ILE A 36 0.32 -28.32 -23.89
CA ILE A 36 0.42 -29.60 -23.16
C ILE A 36 -0.33 -30.69 -23.94
N ASP A 37 -1.46 -30.36 -24.56
CA ASP A 37 -2.25 -31.28 -25.41
C ASP A 37 -1.54 -31.59 -26.76
N GLU A 38 -0.85 -30.63 -27.39
CA GLU A 38 -0.03 -30.86 -28.61
C GLU A 38 1.14 -31.84 -28.37
N VAL A 39 1.65 -31.90 -27.14
CA VAL A 39 2.71 -32.86 -26.75
C VAL A 39 2.14 -34.27 -26.54
N ASP A 40 0.84 -34.42 -26.33
CA ASP A 40 0.17 -35.72 -26.24
C ASP A 40 -0.29 -36.27 -27.61
N GLU A 41 -0.50 -35.41 -28.62
CA GLU A 41 -0.78 -35.84 -30.00
C GLU A 41 0.48 -36.17 -30.83
N CYS A 42 1.61 -35.51 -30.55
CA CYS A 42 2.89 -35.76 -31.21
C CYS A 42 3.63 -36.91 -30.48
N GLY A 43 3.23 -38.16 -30.75
CA GLY A 43 3.65 -39.39 -30.08
C GLY A 43 5.14 -39.79 -30.12
N ASP A 44 6.07 -38.84 -30.21
CA ASP A 44 7.51 -39.12 -30.20
C ASP A 44 8.14 -38.79 -28.84
N LEU A 45 8.15 -39.78 -27.95
CA LEU A 45 9.07 -39.80 -26.81
C LEU A 45 10.51 -39.95 -27.34
N PRO A 46 11.44 -39.03 -27.05
CA PRO A 46 12.82 -39.19 -27.48
C PRO A 46 13.47 -40.34 -26.71
N ASP A 47 14.15 -41.20 -27.48
CA ASP A 47 14.88 -42.41 -27.10
C ASP A 47 15.48 -42.36 -25.67
N GLU A 48 15.19 -43.41 -24.90
CA GLU A 48 15.63 -43.63 -23.51
C GLU A 48 17.17 -43.55 -23.32
N LYS A 49 17.93 -43.56 -24.43
CA LYS A 49 19.38 -43.47 -24.47
C LYS A 49 19.96 -42.06 -24.25
N LEU A 50 19.14 -41.00 -24.27
CA LEU A 50 19.63 -39.64 -23.92
C LEU A 50 19.52 -39.30 -22.42
N ILE A 51 19.32 -40.29 -21.55
CA ILE A 51 19.09 -40.09 -20.10
C ILE A 51 20.38 -40.12 -19.26
N LEU A 52 21.54 -40.47 -19.83
CA LEU A 52 22.80 -40.60 -19.08
C LEU A 52 23.76 -39.40 -19.15
N SER A 53 23.33 -38.23 -19.63
CA SER A 53 24.14 -37.00 -19.59
C SER A 53 23.44 -35.83 -18.91
N GLY A 54 23.17 -35.94 -17.61
CA GLY A 54 23.07 -34.80 -16.67
C GLY A 54 22.12 -33.62 -16.98
N SER A 55 21.31 -33.66 -18.03
CA SER A 55 20.42 -32.56 -18.41
C SER A 55 19.13 -32.64 -17.61
N LYS A 56 18.94 -31.68 -16.69
CA LYS A 56 17.67 -31.49 -15.98
C LYS A 56 16.53 -31.36 -16.99
N LYS A 57 15.50 -32.22 -16.90
CA LYS A 57 14.25 -32.09 -17.67
C LYS A 57 13.73 -30.64 -17.60
N PRO A 58 13.31 -30.02 -18.73
CA PRO A 58 12.67 -28.71 -18.73
C PRO A 58 11.49 -28.65 -17.76
N ALA A 59 11.25 -27.49 -17.14
CA ALA A 59 10.25 -27.32 -16.08
C ALA A 59 8.82 -27.74 -16.49
N ILE A 60 8.50 -27.65 -17.78
CA ILE A 60 7.21 -28.06 -18.37
C ILE A 60 6.91 -29.54 -18.11
N TYR A 61 7.92 -30.43 -18.21
CA TYR A 61 7.73 -31.87 -17.97
C TYR A 61 7.67 -32.25 -16.49
N LYS A 62 8.03 -31.34 -15.57
CA LYS A 62 7.93 -31.58 -14.12
C LYS A 62 6.56 -31.21 -13.54
N HIS A 63 5.78 -30.38 -14.23
CA HIS A 63 4.44 -29.96 -13.78
C HIS A 63 3.31 -30.87 -14.30
N LYS A 64 3.55 -31.62 -15.40
CA LYS A 64 2.58 -32.56 -15.98
C LYS A 64 2.08 -33.64 -15.01
N ALA A 65 2.90 -34.05 -14.03
CA ALA A 65 2.54 -35.11 -13.07
C ALA A 65 1.71 -34.63 -11.87
N THR A 66 1.45 -33.32 -11.74
CA THR A 66 0.87 -32.69 -10.53
C THR A 66 -0.34 -31.80 -10.81
N VAL A 67 -0.71 -31.62 -12.08
CA VAL A 67 -1.81 -30.72 -12.48
C VAL A 67 -2.86 -31.53 -13.24
N ASP A 68 -4.05 -31.63 -12.67
CA ASP A 68 -5.23 -32.16 -13.37
C ASP A 68 -5.77 -31.09 -14.32
N VAL A 69 -5.33 -31.18 -15.57
CA VAL A 69 -5.70 -30.26 -16.66
C VAL A 69 -7.21 -30.23 -16.89
N THR A 70 -7.90 -31.35 -16.69
CA THR A 70 -9.35 -31.45 -16.90
C THR A 70 -10.11 -30.68 -15.83
N GLN A 71 -9.68 -30.81 -14.58
CA GLN A 71 -10.24 -30.05 -13.46
C GLN A 71 -9.97 -28.55 -13.60
N ALA A 72 -8.76 -28.16 -14.02
CA ALA A 72 -8.41 -26.76 -14.23
C ALA A 72 -9.23 -26.11 -15.36
N LYS A 73 -9.46 -26.83 -16.48
CA LYS A 73 -10.34 -26.35 -17.57
C LYS A 73 -11.78 -26.14 -17.08
N LYS A 74 -12.29 -27.05 -16.24
CA LYS A 74 -13.62 -26.94 -15.64
C LYS A 74 -13.76 -25.76 -14.67
N GLU A 75 -12.75 -25.50 -13.85
CA GLU A 75 -12.72 -24.34 -12.93
C GLU A 75 -12.69 -23.00 -13.69
N ILE A 76 -12.00 -22.95 -14.82
CA ILE A 76 -11.98 -21.77 -15.71
C ILE A 76 -13.37 -21.52 -16.33
N GLU A 77 -14.06 -22.59 -16.74
CA GLU A 77 -15.40 -22.47 -17.32
C GLU A 77 -16.44 -22.01 -16.28
N ILE A 78 -16.38 -22.55 -15.06
CA ILE A 78 -17.19 -22.07 -13.93
C ILE A 78 -16.90 -20.59 -13.64
N ALA A 79 -15.63 -20.19 -13.61
CA ALA A 79 -15.25 -18.79 -13.38
C ALA A 79 -15.73 -17.85 -14.52
N ARG A 80 -15.81 -18.34 -15.76
CA ARG A 80 -16.40 -17.61 -16.89
C ARG A 80 -17.91 -17.45 -16.71
N GLU A 81 -18.62 -18.52 -16.34
CA GLU A 81 -20.07 -18.48 -16.11
C GLU A 81 -20.45 -17.57 -14.93
N GLU A 82 -19.71 -17.63 -13.82
CA GLU A 82 -19.89 -16.71 -12.68
C GLU A 82 -19.66 -15.25 -13.09
N TRP A 83 -18.69 -15.00 -13.97
CA TRP A 83 -18.40 -13.66 -14.47
C TRP A 83 -19.47 -13.12 -15.43
N ASP A 84 -19.99 -13.97 -16.32
CA ASP A 84 -21.05 -13.59 -17.25
C ASP A 84 -22.36 -13.24 -16.51
N GLN A 85 -22.61 -13.84 -15.32
CA GLN A 85 -23.73 -13.47 -14.46
C GLN A 85 -23.56 -12.09 -13.77
N ILE A 86 -22.32 -11.66 -13.51
CA ILE A 86 -22.03 -10.33 -12.95
C ILE A 86 -22.32 -9.23 -13.99
N GLY A 87 -22.22 -9.52 -15.28
CA GLY A 87 -22.51 -8.60 -16.39
C GLY A 87 -24.00 -8.27 -16.59
N THR A 88 -24.92 -9.07 -16.03
CA THR A 88 -26.38 -8.92 -16.18
C THR A 88 -27.11 -8.48 -14.93
N THR A 89 -26.42 -8.38 -13.79
CA THR A 89 -27.05 -7.89 -12.57
C THR A 89 -27.07 -6.37 -12.62
N ASN A 90 -28.23 -5.82 -12.99
CA ASN A 90 -28.54 -4.40 -12.82
C ASN A 90 -28.03 -3.96 -11.45
N TYR A 91 -27.08 -3.02 -11.45
CA TYR A 91 -26.67 -2.29 -10.26
C TYR A 91 -27.95 -1.83 -9.57
N VAL A 92 -28.33 -2.53 -8.50
CA VAL A 92 -29.42 -2.07 -7.66
C VAL A 92 -28.84 -0.84 -6.96
N SER A 93 -29.10 0.31 -7.58
CA SER A 93 -29.00 1.63 -6.99
C SER A 93 -29.98 1.71 -5.82
N THR A 94 -29.62 1.06 -4.73
CA THR A 94 -30.20 1.30 -3.41
C THR A 94 -29.07 1.71 -2.49
N SER A 95 -28.79 3.01 -2.49
CA SER A 95 -28.44 3.68 -1.25
C SER A 95 -28.87 5.13 -1.37
N ALA A 96 -29.95 5.46 -0.68
CA ALA A 96 -30.27 6.81 -0.28
C ALA A 96 -28.97 7.52 0.16
N LEU A 97 -28.79 8.75 -0.28
CA LEU A 97 -27.65 9.61 0.04
C LEU A 97 -27.63 9.90 1.57
N THR A 98 -27.14 8.96 2.37
CA THR A 98 -26.75 9.24 3.74
C THR A 98 -25.52 10.11 3.69
N GLN A 99 -25.62 11.34 4.17
CA GLN A 99 -24.47 12.23 4.32
C GLN A 99 -23.76 11.88 5.62
N THR A 100 -22.78 10.99 5.56
CA THR A 100 -22.01 10.61 6.75
C THR A 100 -21.19 11.81 7.23
N SER A 101 -21.20 12.09 8.55
CA SER A 101 -20.37 13.15 9.14
C SER A 101 -18.88 12.83 9.02
N LEU A 102 -18.04 13.86 8.93
CA LEU A 102 -16.59 13.71 8.91
C LEU A 102 -16.09 13.22 10.27
N ILE A 103 -15.07 12.35 10.25
CA ILE A 103 -14.41 11.85 11.47
C ILE A 103 -13.05 12.52 11.67
N SER A 104 -12.73 12.87 12.92
CA SER A 104 -11.42 13.43 13.26
C SER A 104 -10.36 12.34 13.49
N SER A 105 -9.08 12.68 13.40
CA SER A 105 -8.00 11.74 13.72
C SER A 105 -8.05 11.27 15.18
N ASP A 106 -8.40 12.15 16.12
CA ASP A 106 -8.50 11.80 17.53
C ASP A 106 -9.65 10.83 17.80
N GLU A 107 -10.77 11.00 17.11
CA GLU A 107 -11.92 10.10 17.21
C GLU A 107 -11.58 8.70 16.72
N VAL A 108 -10.85 8.57 15.60
CA VAL A 108 -10.35 7.27 15.10
C VAL A 108 -9.42 6.61 16.12
N LEU A 109 -8.49 7.37 16.71
CA LEU A 109 -7.57 6.79 17.71
C LEU A 109 -8.30 6.38 18.99
N ASN A 110 -9.26 7.17 19.46
CA ASN A 110 -10.08 6.85 20.62
C ASN A 110 -10.92 5.60 20.38
N TYR A 111 -11.45 5.42 19.18
CA TYR A 111 -12.12 4.21 18.76
C TYR A 111 -11.21 2.97 18.90
N PHE A 112 -9.99 3.00 18.36
CA PHE A 112 -9.06 1.86 18.47
C PHE A 112 -8.54 1.62 19.89
N ARG A 113 -8.45 2.65 20.74
CA ARG A 113 -8.13 2.49 22.16
C ARG A 113 -9.22 1.72 22.93
N GLN A 114 -10.46 1.81 22.47
CA GLN A 114 -11.62 1.17 23.11
C GLN A 114 -12.00 -0.17 22.47
N LYS A 115 -11.71 -0.36 21.17
CA LYS A 115 -11.99 -1.60 20.43
C LYS A 115 -11.24 -2.79 21.03
N ASP A 116 -11.86 -3.96 21.03
CA ASP A 116 -11.16 -5.20 21.40
C ASP A 116 -10.12 -5.58 20.32
N MET A 117 -8.86 -5.26 20.61
CA MET A 117 -7.72 -5.54 19.73
C MET A 117 -6.95 -6.80 20.14
N LYS A 118 -7.43 -7.61 21.09
CA LYS A 118 -6.69 -8.76 21.65
C LYS A 118 -6.21 -9.75 20.59
N GLN A 119 -7.01 -10.00 19.56
CA GLN A 119 -6.63 -10.90 18.46
C GLN A 119 -5.40 -10.41 17.70
N TYR A 120 -5.29 -9.10 17.48
CA TYR A 120 -4.16 -8.48 16.77
C TYR A 120 -2.95 -8.32 17.69
N LEU A 121 -3.16 -7.93 18.96
CA LEU A 121 -2.11 -7.78 19.97
C LEU A 121 -1.32 -9.08 20.20
N LYS A 122 -1.92 -10.26 20.04
CA LYS A 122 -1.21 -11.55 20.12
C LYS A 122 -0.26 -11.80 18.93
N CYS A 123 -0.50 -11.13 17.81
CA CYS A 123 0.19 -11.39 16.54
C CYS A 123 1.26 -10.34 16.22
N ILE A 124 1.36 -9.25 16.99
CA ILE A 124 2.33 -8.19 16.72
C ILE A 124 3.77 -8.71 16.84
N LYS A 125 4.63 -8.17 15.97
CA LYS A 125 6.08 -8.30 16.04
C LYS A 125 6.66 -6.90 16.20
N PRO A 126 6.69 -6.36 17.43
CA PRO A 126 6.91 -4.94 17.66
C PRO A 126 8.39 -4.53 17.51
N VAL A 127 9.31 -5.50 17.62
CA VAL A 127 10.74 -5.28 17.46
C VAL A 127 11.30 -6.28 16.46
N LYS A 128 12.13 -5.81 15.54
CA LYS A 128 12.86 -6.65 14.59
C LYS A 128 13.87 -7.51 15.35
N GLN A 129 13.79 -8.83 15.17
CA GLN A 129 14.80 -9.73 15.72
C GLN A 129 16.13 -9.52 14.99
N ARG A 130 17.20 -9.33 15.76
CA ARG A 130 18.58 -9.17 15.28
C ARG A 130 19.39 -10.38 15.68
N LYS A 131 20.30 -10.84 14.83
CA LYS A 131 21.16 -12.01 15.07
C LYS A 131 22.63 -11.66 14.86
N GLY A 132 23.52 -12.42 15.49
CA GLY A 132 24.97 -12.32 15.31
C GLY A 132 25.52 -10.91 15.60
N PHE A 133 26.40 -10.43 14.72
CA PHE A 133 27.07 -9.14 14.87
C PHE A 133 26.12 -7.92 14.89
N GLU A 134 24.96 -8.01 14.22
CA GLU A 134 23.95 -6.94 14.26
C GLU A 134 23.35 -6.78 15.67
N ALA A 135 23.15 -7.90 16.39
CA ALA A 135 22.69 -7.87 17.77
C ALA A 135 23.75 -7.26 18.70
N LEU A 136 25.02 -7.59 18.50
CA LEU A 136 26.12 -7.02 19.28
C LEU A 136 26.26 -5.51 19.04
N LYS A 137 26.24 -5.08 17.77
CA LYS A 137 26.27 -3.65 17.39
C LYS A 137 25.10 -2.89 18.01
N HIS A 138 23.90 -3.47 17.97
CA HIS A 138 22.72 -2.87 18.58
C HIS A 138 22.82 -2.77 20.10
N TRP A 139 23.45 -3.75 20.76
CA TRP A 139 23.64 -3.70 22.20
C TRP A 139 24.53 -2.52 22.64
N PHE A 140 25.61 -2.26 21.91
CA PHE A 140 26.54 -1.17 22.24
C PHE A 140 26.13 0.21 21.72
N ALA A 141 25.48 0.29 20.56
CA ALA A 141 25.23 1.54 19.85
C ALA A 141 23.81 1.63 19.25
N GLY A 142 22.87 0.82 19.76
CA GLY A 142 21.48 0.85 19.35
C GLY A 142 20.72 2.10 19.83
N PRO A 143 19.54 2.36 19.24
CA PRO A 143 18.63 3.38 19.74
C PRO A 143 18.25 3.14 21.22
N PRO A 144 17.84 4.20 21.94
CA PRO A 144 17.36 4.03 23.31
C PRO A 144 16.15 3.11 23.35
N LYS A 145 15.96 2.41 24.47
CA LYS A 145 14.74 1.64 24.72
C LYS A 145 13.55 2.58 24.84
N LEU A 146 12.39 2.15 24.36
CA LEU A 146 11.14 2.87 24.54
C LEU A 146 10.75 2.89 26.03
N HIS A 147 10.26 4.02 26.53
CA HIS A 147 9.77 4.12 27.91
C HIS A 147 8.55 3.22 28.13
N SER A 148 8.44 2.64 29.32
CA SER A 148 7.39 1.66 29.65
C SER A 148 5.97 2.21 29.48
N ASN A 149 5.75 3.48 29.77
CA ASN A 149 4.46 4.16 29.61
C ASN A 149 4.02 4.30 28.14
N LEU A 150 4.93 4.12 27.16
CA LEU A 150 4.62 4.20 25.73
C LEU A 150 4.38 2.83 25.09
N MET A 151 4.61 1.74 25.82
CA MET A 151 4.53 0.38 25.28
C MET A 151 3.11 0.04 24.84
N ILE A 152 2.09 0.47 25.59
CA ILE A 152 0.67 0.23 25.27
C ILE A 152 0.30 0.89 23.94
N GLU A 153 0.63 2.18 23.76
CA GLU A 153 0.34 2.90 22.52
C GLU A 153 1.17 2.36 21.34
N ARG A 154 2.40 1.90 21.56
CA ARG A 154 3.21 1.21 20.53
C ARG A 154 2.56 -0.09 20.09
N ASP A 155 2.08 -0.89 21.03
CA ASP A 155 1.45 -2.17 20.72
C ASP A 155 0.11 -1.97 20.03
N LEU A 156 -0.65 -0.93 20.42
CA LEU A 156 -1.84 -0.49 19.70
C LEU A 156 -1.50 -0.05 18.26
N PHE A 157 -0.45 0.75 18.05
CA PHE A 157 0.02 1.14 16.73
C PHE A 157 0.26 -0.08 15.82
N PHE A 158 0.94 -1.12 16.33
CA PHE A 158 1.14 -2.36 15.57
C PHE A 158 -0.13 -3.20 15.41
N ALA A 159 -1.04 -3.18 16.38
CA ALA A 159 -2.32 -3.87 16.27
C ALA A 159 -3.21 -3.24 15.20
N ILE A 160 -3.27 -1.91 15.10
CA ILE A 160 -3.96 -1.20 14.01
C ILE A 160 -3.32 -1.56 12.65
N ALA A 161 -2.00 -1.71 12.61
CA ALA A 161 -1.29 -2.14 11.40
C ALA A 161 -1.59 -3.58 10.96
N LEU A 162 -2.18 -4.41 11.83
CA LEU A 162 -2.64 -5.76 11.52
C LEU A 162 -4.16 -5.85 11.34
N CYS A 163 -4.90 -4.80 11.70
CA CYS A 163 -6.35 -4.77 11.57
C CYS A 163 -6.72 -4.55 10.10
N PRO A 164 -7.40 -5.49 9.43
CA PRO A 164 -7.90 -5.27 8.09
C PRO A 164 -9.02 -4.22 8.07
N PHE A 165 -9.24 -3.62 6.92
CA PHE A 165 -10.46 -2.85 6.68
C PHE A 165 -11.68 -3.78 6.79
N ASP A 166 -12.77 -3.27 7.36
CA ASP A 166 -14.00 -4.01 7.60
C ASP A 166 -15.18 -3.15 7.16
N THR A 167 -15.90 -3.62 6.13
CA THR A 167 -17.05 -2.89 5.56
C THR A 167 -18.25 -2.89 6.50
N SER A 168 -18.35 -3.86 7.42
CA SER A 168 -19.43 -3.90 8.41
C SER A 168 -19.22 -2.93 9.58
N ASP A 169 -18.02 -2.36 9.68
CA ASP A 169 -17.65 -1.43 10.74
C ASP A 169 -17.92 0.03 10.31
N GLU A 170 -18.85 0.68 11.00
CA GLU A 170 -19.28 2.03 10.68
C GLU A 170 -18.14 3.05 10.75
N ILE A 171 -17.21 2.90 11.71
CA ILE A 171 -16.06 3.80 11.84
C ILE A 171 -15.10 3.60 10.68
N HIS A 172 -14.88 2.36 10.26
CA HIS A 172 -14.05 2.06 9.10
C HIS A 172 -14.62 2.70 7.83
N MET A 173 -15.92 2.52 7.58
CA MET A 173 -16.61 3.16 6.46
C MET A 173 -16.57 4.68 6.53
N ARG A 174 -16.78 5.27 7.71
CA ARG A 174 -16.75 6.73 7.90
C ARG A 174 -15.38 7.34 7.68
N VAL A 175 -14.29 6.64 8.05
CA VAL A 175 -12.92 7.04 7.71
C VAL A 175 -12.73 7.09 6.20
N LEU A 176 -13.23 6.08 5.48
CA LEU A 176 -13.11 6.01 4.02
C LEU A 176 -13.92 7.14 3.34
N GLN A 177 -15.14 7.40 3.81
CA GLN A 177 -15.94 8.54 3.34
C GLN A 177 -15.28 9.88 3.64
N THR A 178 -14.68 10.04 4.82
CA THR A 178 -13.96 11.27 5.19
C THR A 178 -12.77 11.49 4.27
N LEU A 179 -11.97 10.45 4.01
CA LEU A 179 -10.85 10.52 3.07
C LEU A 179 -11.32 10.99 1.68
N TYR A 180 -12.39 10.39 1.15
CA TYR A 180 -12.95 10.76 -0.14
C TYR A 180 -13.42 12.22 -0.19
N LYS A 181 -14.24 12.63 0.78
CA LYS A 181 -14.78 14.00 0.87
C LYS A 181 -13.66 15.03 0.98
N THR A 182 -12.66 14.78 1.81
CA THR A 182 -11.55 15.71 2.01
C THR A 182 -10.67 15.84 0.76
N LEU A 183 -10.37 14.74 0.06
CA LEU A 183 -9.50 14.77 -1.12
C LEU A 183 -10.21 15.32 -2.38
N THR A 184 -11.52 15.09 -2.51
CA THR A 184 -12.30 15.56 -3.67
C THR A 184 -12.93 16.94 -3.46
N GLY A 185 -13.13 17.35 -2.20
CA GLY A 185 -13.86 18.57 -1.85
C GLY A 185 -15.38 18.43 -1.93
N THR A 186 -15.91 17.23 -2.15
CA THR A 186 -17.36 16.98 -2.12
C THR A 186 -17.86 16.73 -0.70
N ASP A 187 -19.14 16.99 -0.47
CA ASP A 187 -19.85 16.70 0.77
C ASP A 187 -20.62 15.37 0.73
N ARG A 188 -20.67 14.72 -0.44
CA ARG A 188 -21.42 13.49 -0.70
C ARG A 188 -20.60 12.24 -0.37
N ASP A 189 -21.30 11.22 0.09
CA ASP A 189 -20.74 9.88 0.23
C ASP A 189 -20.50 9.25 -1.15
N CYS A 190 -19.53 8.36 -1.23
CA CYS A 190 -19.22 7.56 -2.41
C CYS A 190 -19.53 6.06 -2.16
N PRO A 191 -19.83 5.28 -3.21
CA PRO A 191 -19.95 3.83 -3.09
C PRO A 191 -18.67 3.20 -2.52
N ARG A 192 -18.81 2.09 -1.79
CA ARG A 192 -17.65 1.35 -1.24
C ARG A 192 -16.65 0.91 -2.32
N TYR A 193 -17.13 0.61 -3.52
CA TYR A 193 -16.32 0.16 -4.65
C TYR A 193 -16.54 1.05 -5.87
N GLY A 194 -15.48 1.32 -6.63
CA GLY A 194 -15.56 2.01 -7.91
C GLY A 194 -14.30 2.76 -8.33
N LYS A 195 -14.28 3.22 -9.58
CA LYS A 195 -13.13 3.91 -10.20
C LYS A 195 -12.71 5.21 -9.52
N HIS A 196 -13.61 5.83 -8.76
CA HIS A 196 -13.31 7.03 -7.98
C HIS A 196 -12.19 6.80 -6.94
N TRP A 197 -11.94 5.55 -6.53
CA TRP A 197 -10.77 5.23 -5.70
C TRP A 197 -9.45 5.24 -6.49
N GLU A 198 -9.47 4.79 -7.74
CA GLU A 198 -8.31 4.87 -8.64
C GLU A 198 -7.94 6.33 -8.92
N GLU A 199 -8.94 7.21 -9.05
CA GLU A 199 -8.74 8.66 -9.21
C GLU A 199 -8.05 9.31 -8.01
N LEU A 200 -8.23 8.77 -6.79
CA LEU A 200 -7.50 9.16 -5.59
C LEU A 200 -6.11 8.49 -5.48
N GLY A 201 -5.79 7.61 -6.42
CA GLY A 201 -4.50 6.92 -6.50
C GLY A 201 -4.42 5.62 -5.70
N PHE A 202 -5.54 4.96 -5.40
CA PHE A 202 -5.54 3.53 -5.02
C PHE A 202 -5.26 2.65 -6.25
N GLN A 203 -4.75 1.42 -6.05
CA GLN A 203 -4.38 0.55 -7.18
C GLN A 203 -5.60 0.00 -7.96
N GLY A 204 -6.79 0.00 -7.36
CA GLY A 204 -8.00 -0.46 -8.01
C GLY A 204 -9.28 0.08 -7.37
N VAL A 205 -10.41 -0.50 -7.77
CA VAL A 205 -11.76 -0.09 -7.32
C VAL A 205 -12.05 -0.39 -5.85
N ASP A 206 -11.17 -1.13 -5.16
CA ASP A 206 -11.32 -1.51 -3.77
C ASP A 206 -10.08 -1.10 -2.94
N PRO A 207 -10.17 0.01 -2.18
CA PRO A 207 -9.14 0.46 -1.24
C PRO A 207 -8.68 -0.60 -0.24
N GLY A 208 -9.55 -1.54 0.14
CA GLY A 208 -9.22 -2.62 1.07
C GLY A 208 -8.09 -3.52 0.57
N THR A 209 -7.96 -3.67 -0.75
CA THR A 209 -6.92 -4.52 -1.36
C THR A 209 -5.51 -3.95 -1.21
N ASP A 210 -5.37 -2.62 -1.19
CA ASP A 210 -4.11 -1.91 -0.99
C ASP A 210 -3.63 -1.98 0.47
N LEU A 211 -4.57 -2.06 1.42
CA LEU A 211 -4.28 -2.01 2.86
C LEU A 211 -3.70 -3.31 3.43
N ARG A 212 -3.68 -4.42 2.68
CA ARG A 212 -3.23 -5.75 3.17
C ARG A 212 -1.86 -5.75 3.85
N GLY A 213 -0.94 -4.91 3.39
CA GLY A 213 0.43 -4.86 3.92
C GLY A 213 0.62 -3.99 5.17
N VAL A 214 -0.34 -3.11 5.47
CA VAL A 214 -0.23 -2.11 6.55
C VAL A 214 -1.48 -2.00 7.43
N GLY A 215 -2.52 -2.78 7.14
CA GLY A 215 -3.82 -2.73 7.81
C GLY A 215 -4.47 -1.36 7.76
N PHE A 216 -5.34 -1.11 8.73
CA PHE A 216 -6.10 0.13 8.87
C PHE A 216 -5.20 1.33 9.16
N LEU A 217 -3.96 1.10 9.61
CA LEU A 217 -2.99 2.16 9.88
C LEU A 217 -2.69 3.00 8.62
N GLY A 218 -2.78 2.40 7.42
CA GLY A 218 -2.64 3.14 6.16
C GLY A 218 -3.66 4.28 6.04
N LEU A 219 -4.91 4.03 6.40
CA LEU A 219 -5.97 5.04 6.42
C LEU A 219 -5.77 6.05 7.55
N VAL A 220 -5.33 5.61 8.73
CA VAL A 220 -5.03 6.51 9.86
C VAL A 220 -3.98 7.54 9.48
N HIS A 221 -2.89 7.14 8.83
CA HIS A 221 -1.86 8.08 8.41
C HIS A 221 -2.32 9.00 7.27
N LEU A 222 -3.05 8.49 6.28
CA LEU A 222 -3.64 9.33 5.22
C LEU A 222 -4.56 10.39 5.82
N LEU A 223 -5.46 9.99 6.72
CA LEU A 223 -6.38 10.89 7.41
C LEU A 223 -5.62 11.92 8.26
N SER A 224 -4.58 11.50 8.98
CA SER A 224 -3.76 12.42 9.77
C SER A 224 -3.05 13.45 8.90
N LEU A 225 -2.61 13.11 7.68
CA LEU A 225 -1.94 14.07 6.80
C LEU A 225 -2.90 15.14 6.28
N ILE A 226 -4.10 14.74 5.87
CA ILE A 226 -5.06 15.64 5.22
C ILE A 226 -5.85 16.49 6.23
N LEU A 227 -6.10 15.97 7.44
CA LEU A 227 -6.91 16.66 8.46
C LEU A 227 -6.08 17.46 9.47
N ASN A 228 -4.77 17.21 9.61
CA ASN A 228 -3.95 17.96 10.55
C ASN A 228 -3.68 19.37 10.01
N PRO A 229 -4.10 20.45 10.72
CA PRO A 229 -3.90 21.83 10.27
C PRO A 229 -2.45 22.20 9.94
N SER A 230 -1.47 21.54 10.58
CA SER A 230 -0.05 21.78 10.32
C SER A 230 0.43 21.17 8.99
N THR A 231 -0.30 20.19 8.45
CA THR A 231 0.10 19.47 7.23
C THR A 231 -0.95 19.52 6.12
N THR A 232 -2.14 20.06 6.35
CA THR A 232 -3.21 20.16 5.35
C THR A 232 -2.75 20.90 4.09
N ASP A 233 -1.96 21.97 4.19
CA ASP A 233 -1.47 22.69 3.00
C ASP A 233 -0.43 21.89 2.22
N LEU A 234 0.45 21.15 2.91
CA LEU A 234 1.32 20.15 2.26
C LEU A 234 0.47 19.09 1.54
N ALA A 235 -0.58 18.58 2.18
CA ALA A 235 -1.47 17.60 1.56
C ALA A 235 -2.14 18.14 0.29
N LYS A 236 -2.58 19.40 0.29
CA LYS A 236 -3.16 20.07 -0.89
C LYS A 236 -2.15 20.16 -2.03
N GLU A 237 -0.90 20.58 -1.76
CA GLU A 237 0.14 20.66 -2.79
C GLU A 237 0.45 19.28 -3.41
N ILE A 238 0.48 18.23 -2.59
CA ILE A 238 0.66 16.85 -3.06
C ILE A 238 -0.53 16.40 -3.91
N SER A 239 -1.76 16.67 -3.47
CA SER A 239 -2.98 16.35 -4.23
C SER A 239 -3.06 17.10 -5.56
N GLN A 240 -2.48 18.29 -5.65
CA GLN A 240 -2.34 19.00 -6.92
C GLN A 240 -1.35 18.30 -7.85
N LEU A 241 -0.22 17.79 -7.33
CA LEU A 241 0.73 16.98 -8.11
C LEU A 241 0.10 15.68 -8.63
N ALA A 242 -0.81 15.07 -7.86
CA ALA A 242 -1.58 13.89 -8.30
C ALA A 242 -2.37 14.14 -9.60
N LYS A 243 -2.78 15.39 -9.84
CA LYS A 243 -3.53 15.79 -11.04
C LYS A 243 -2.63 16.19 -12.21
N HIS A 244 -1.31 16.10 -12.07
CA HIS A 244 -0.37 16.52 -13.10
C HIS A 244 -0.29 15.52 -14.25
N GLU A 245 -0.69 15.95 -15.46
CA GLU A 245 -0.89 15.13 -16.68
C GLU A 245 0.26 14.16 -17.02
N ARG A 246 1.51 14.56 -16.75
CA ARG A 246 2.70 13.79 -17.13
C ARG A 246 3.35 13.00 -15.98
N GLN A 247 3.12 13.40 -14.74
CA GLN A 247 3.87 12.84 -13.60
C GLN A 247 3.10 11.71 -12.92
N ASN A 248 1.78 11.67 -13.06
CA ASN A 248 0.89 10.60 -12.60
C ASN A 248 1.26 10.12 -11.19
N PHE A 249 1.15 11.02 -10.22
CA PHE A 249 1.52 10.74 -8.83
C PHE A 249 0.39 9.99 -8.10
N PRO A 250 0.55 8.70 -7.73
CA PRO A 250 -0.53 7.92 -7.13
C PRO A 250 -0.60 8.17 -5.62
N PHE A 251 -1.35 9.20 -5.22
CA PHE A 251 -1.39 9.73 -3.86
C PHE A 251 -1.60 8.65 -2.78
N CYS A 252 -2.72 7.91 -2.83
CA CYS A 252 -3.04 6.92 -1.81
C CYS A 252 -2.06 5.74 -1.78
N THR A 253 -1.68 5.20 -2.95
CA THR A 253 -0.71 4.10 -3.05
C THR A 253 0.65 4.49 -2.45
N MET A 254 1.12 5.71 -2.72
CA MET A 254 2.36 6.21 -2.13
C MET A 254 2.25 6.39 -0.62
N GLY A 255 1.14 6.93 -0.12
CA GLY A 255 0.88 7.03 1.31
C GLY A 255 0.90 5.66 2.01
N ILE A 256 0.29 4.64 1.41
CA ILE A 256 0.32 3.28 1.94
C ILE A 256 1.75 2.72 1.98
N ASN A 257 2.55 2.96 0.93
CA ASN A 257 3.97 2.59 0.93
C ASN A 257 4.77 3.32 2.02
N ILE A 258 4.50 4.60 2.25
CA ILE A 258 5.15 5.36 3.33
C ILE A 258 4.75 4.80 4.70
N THR A 259 3.49 4.41 4.90
CA THR A 259 3.06 3.75 6.14
C THR A 259 3.89 2.50 6.43
N ARG A 260 4.20 1.70 5.39
CA ARG A 260 5.09 0.55 5.53
C ARG A 260 6.48 0.97 6.04
N ILE A 261 7.04 2.05 5.52
CA ILE A 261 8.33 2.61 5.99
C ILE A 261 8.23 2.97 7.48
N VAL A 262 7.16 3.64 7.91
CA VAL A 262 6.95 4.03 9.32
C VAL A 262 6.84 2.79 10.23
N VAL A 263 6.11 1.75 9.81
CA VAL A 263 6.01 0.49 10.55
C VAL A 263 7.38 -0.18 10.67
N GLU A 264 8.17 -0.20 9.59
CA GLU A 264 9.53 -0.74 9.63
C GLU A 264 10.46 0.05 10.54
N THR A 265 10.46 1.38 10.50
CA THR A 265 11.31 2.20 11.37
C THR A 265 10.93 2.09 12.84
N MET A 266 9.63 1.94 13.15
CA MET A 266 9.16 1.59 14.50
C MET A 266 9.68 0.22 14.95
N ARG A 267 9.59 -0.82 14.10
CA ARG A 267 10.13 -2.16 14.42
C ARG A 267 11.63 -2.18 14.60
N GLU A 268 12.34 -1.34 13.86
CA GLU A 268 13.79 -1.18 13.96
C GLU A 268 14.21 -0.23 15.09
N GLU A 269 13.25 0.26 15.89
CA GLU A 269 13.44 1.11 17.07
C GLU A 269 14.03 2.49 16.76
N VAL A 270 14.05 2.88 15.48
CA VAL A 270 14.65 4.12 14.96
C VAL A 270 13.99 5.36 15.58
N LEU A 271 12.69 5.28 15.85
CA LEU A 271 11.89 6.39 16.37
C LEU A 271 11.84 6.47 17.91
N ASN A 272 12.38 5.47 18.64
CA ASN A 272 12.25 5.40 20.10
C ASN A 272 12.72 6.67 20.81
N ARG A 273 13.83 7.27 20.37
CA ARG A 273 14.35 8.51 20.95
C ARG A 273 13.33 9.64 20.86
N GLU A 274 12.70 9.80 19.71
CA GLU A 274 11.74 10.87 19.46
C GLU A 274 10.41 10.59 20.16
N CYS A 275 9.95 9.33 20.16
CA CYS A 275 8.78 8.89 20.93
C CYS A 275 8.96 9.16 22.43
N ASN A 276 10.13 8.83 23.00
CA ASN A 276 10.45 9.12 24.40
C ASN A 276 10.48 10.63 24.68
N ARG A 277 11.07 11.42 23.77
CA ARG A 277 11.17 12.88 23.91
C ARG A 277 9.80 13.56 23.90
N ARG A 278 8.89 13.13 23.03
CA ARG A 278 7.54 13.73 22.88
C ARG A 278 6.46 13.02 23.72
N THR A 279 6.81 11.90 24.34
CA THR A 279 5.88 11.04 25.10
C THR A 279 4.60 10.70 24.33
N ASN A 280 4.71 10.53 23.00
CA ASN A 280 3.55 10.29 22.14
C ASN A 280 3.96 9.46 20.92
N ILE A 281 3.35 8.28 20.76
CA ILE A 281 3.65 7.38 19.64
C ILE A 281 3.00 7.89 18.36
N PHE A 282 1.68 8.09 18.38
CA PHE A 282 0.92 8.44 17.18
C PHE A 282 1.31 9.80 16.61
N GLN A 283 1.53 10.81 17.45
CA GLN A 283 1.99 12.12 16.97
C GLN A 283 3.36 12.01 16.28
N VAL A 284 4.30 11.25 16.85
CA VAL A 284 5.63 11.06 16.26
C VAL A 284 5.54 10.30 14.95
N THR A 285 4.74 9.23 14.87
CA THR A 285 4.59 8.46 13.63
C THR A 285 3.85 9.24 12.55
N ASN A 286 2.85 10.04 12.91
CA ASN A 286 2.11 10.89 11.98
C ASN A 286 2.98 12.02 11.42
N ASP A 287 3.78 12.69 12.26
CA ASP A 287 4.74 13.69 11.81
C ASP A 287 5.84 13.05 10.95
N PHE A 288 6.33 11.88 11.33
CA PHE A 288 7.35 11.16 10.55
C PHE A 288 6.80 10.75 9.18
N TYR A 289 5.57 10.25 9.14
CA TYR A 289 4.82 9.95 7.92
C TYR A 289 4.73 11.17 7.00
N ALA A 290 4.25 12.30 7.52
CA ALA A 290 4.14 13.55 6.76
C ALA A 290 5.50 14.04 6.24
N GLY A 291 6.57 13.88 7.03
CA GLY A 291 7.92 14.25 6.61
C GLY A 291 8.47 13.36 5.50
N ILE A 292 8.22 12.04 5.53
CA ILE A 292 8.59 11.16 4.41
C ILE A 292 7.78 11.51 3.17
N PHE A 293 6.49 11.82 3.33
CA PHE A 293 5.62 12.24 2.23
C PHE A 293 6.09 13.54 1.60
N LEU A 294 6.49 14.53 2.41
CA LEU A 294 7.11 15.76 1.93
C LEU A 294 8.34 15.44 1.07
N ARG A 295 9.25 14.59 1.55
CA ARG A 295 10.45 14.23 0.77
C ARG A 295 10.10 13.53 -0.53
N LEU A 296 9.16 12.59 -0.50
CA LEU A 296 8.65 11.94 -1.70
C LEU A 296 8.15 12.98 -2.70
N PHE A 297 7.29 13.89 -2.26
CA PHE A 297 6.73 14.96 -3.07
C PHE A 297 7.79 15.85 -3.69
N LEU A 298 8.76 16.32 -2.89
CA LEU A 298 9.85 17.17 -3.39
C LEU A 298 10.70 16.44 -4.43
N ILE A 299 11.11 15.20 -4.15
CA ILE A 299 11.88 14.37 -5.11
C ILE A 299 11.06 14.17 -6.39
N TRP A 300 9.78 13.82 -6.25
CA TRP A 300 8.92 13.53 -7.39
C TRP A 300 8.75 14.74 -8.27
N ARG A 301 8.37 15.89 -7.69
CA ARG A 301 8.17 17.16 -8.39
C ARG A 301 9.47 17.67 -9.01
N ASP A 302 10.52 17.83 -8.21
CA ASP A 302 11.72 18.56 -8.64
C ASP A 302 12.54 17.75 -9.65
N GLN A 303 12.53 16.41 -9.55
CA GLN A 303 13.21 15.51 -10.48
C GLN A 303 12.30 14.98 -11.59
N LYS A 304 11.06 15.48 -11.67
CA LYS A 304 10.06 15.09 -12.68
C LYS A 304 9.86 13.57 -12.76
N LYS A 305 9.77 12.91 -11.61
CA LYS A 305 9.57 11.45 -11.53
C LYS A 305 8.21 11.04 -12.07
N THR A 306 8.14 9.78 -12.46
CA THR A 306 6.93 9.08 -12.92
C THR A 306 6.74 7.79 -12.12
N ILE A 307 5.63 7.09 -12.36
CA ILE A 307 5.36 5.79 -11.74
C ILE A 307 6.48 4.76 -11.93
N MET A 308 7.22 4.84 -13.04
CA MET A 308 8.35 3.95 -13.33
C MET A 308 9.52 4.13 -12.37
N ASP A 309 9.63 5.29 -11.73
CA ASP A 309 10.67 5.61 -10.76
C ASP A 309 10.31 5.18 -9.33
N SER A 310 9.04 4.84 -9.07
CA SER A 310 8.47 4.63 -7.74
C SER A 310 9.31 3.71 -6.86
N GLY A 311 9.72 2.54 -7.38
CA GLY A 311 10.51 1.56 -6.63
C GLY A 311 11.87 2.12 -6.17
N TYR A 312 12.54 2.91 -7.01
CA TYR A 312 13.82 3.54 -6.65
C TYR A 312 13.63 4.63 -5.61
N VAL A 313 12.61 5.47 -5.77
CA VAL A 313 12.31 6.56 -4.83
C VAL A 313 11.92 5.99 -3.46
N ILE A 314 11.06 4.98 -3.39
CA ILE A 314 10.68 4.31 -2.14
C ILE A 314 11.90 3.72 -1.42
N LYS A 315 12.83 3.12 -2.18
CA LYS A 315 14.07 2.56 -1.62
C LYS A 315 14.96 3.66 -1.00
N ASP A 316 15.10 4.79 -1.67
CA ASP A 316 15.87 5.93 -1.16
C ASP A 316 15.23 6.55 0.08
N LEU A 317 13.90 6.72 0.07
CA LEU A 317 13.14 7.17 1.23
C LEU A 317 13.31 6.24 2.42
N THR A 318 13.26 4.93 2.20
CA THR A 318 13.48 3.91 3.25
C THR A 318 14.86 4.04 3.86
N ASN A 319 15.90 4.19 3.03
CA ASN A 319 17.27 4.37 3.49
C ASN A 319 17.44 5.65 4.31
N THR A 320 16.86 6.76 3.84
CA THR A 320 16.86 8.04 4.56
C THR A 320 16.12 7.90 5.89
N ALA A 321 14.94 7.28 5.90
CA ALA A 321 14.13 7.09 7.10
C ALA A 321 14.87 6.31 8.19
N LYS A 322 15.65 5.29 7.80
CA LYS A 322 16.43 4.47 8.74
C LYS A 322 17.71 5.14 9.23
N LYS A 323 18.40 5.89 8.38
CA LYS A 323 19.72 6.48 8.70
C LYS A 323 19.65 7.90 9.25
N ASN A 324 18.68 8.69 8.78
CA ASN A 324 18.61 10.14 8.96
C ASN A 324 17.23 10.59 9.46
N SER A 325 16.61 9.86 10.39
CA SER A 325 15.24 10.12 10.86
C SER A 325 15.03 11.53 11.43
N SER A 326 16.04 12.09 12.11
CA SER A 326 15.98 13.47 12.62
C SER A 326 15.90 14.54 11.53
N VAL A 327 16.48 14.27 10.36
CA VAL A 327 16.44 15.18 9.20
C VAL A 327 15.01 15.30 8.68
N ILE A 328 14.27 14.19 8.64
CA ILE A 328 12.87 14.15 8.19
C ILE A 328 11.99 15.07 9.04
N PHE A 329 12.11 15.01 10.37
CA PHE A 329 11.36 15.90 11.25
C PHE A 329 11.74 17.37 11.04
N ARG A 330 13.02 17.67 10.88
CA ARG A 330 13.51 19.04 10.67
C ARG A 330 13.04 19.62 9.34
N GLU A 331 13.09 18.83 8.27
CA GLU A 331 12.60 19.22 6.94
C GLU A 331 11.09 19.49 6.97
N LEU A 332 10.30 18.60 7.57
CA LEU A 332 8.86 18.83 7.75
C LEU A 332 8.60 20.13 8.51
N PHE A 333 9.23 20.31 9.67
CA PHE A 333 9.05 21.50 10.50
C PHE A 333 9.39 22.80 9.74
N SER A 334 10.51 22.79 8.99
CA SER A 334 10.93 23.95 8.19
C SER A 334 9.94 24.25 7.06
N TYR A 335 9.38 23.20 6.44
CA TYR A 335 8.44 23.32 5.34
C TYR A 335 7.09 23.89 5.78
N VAL A 336 6.52 23.33 6.85
CA VAL A 336 5.18 23.71 7.33
C VAL A 336 5.17 25.11 7.93
N LYS A 337 6.30 25.57 8.48
CA LYS A 337 6.45 26.93 9.00
C LYS A 337 6.16 28.01 7.95
N ARG A 338 6.32 27.72 6.66
CA ARG A 338 6.03 28.66 5.56
C ARG A 338 4.53 28.98 5.43
N PHE A 339 3.66 28.12 5.95
CA PHE A 339 2.21 28.30 5.91
C PHE A 339 1.67 29.03 7.15
N VAL A 340 2.49 29.22 8.18
CA VAL A 340 2.11 29.97 9.37
C VAL A 340 2.30 31.46 9.07
N PRO A 341 1.23 32.29 9.12
CA PRO A 341 1.36 33.72 8.91
C PRO A 341 2.33 34.33 9.91
N ASP A 342 3.26 35.16 9.46
CA ASP A 342 4.17 35.85 10.36
C ASP A 342 3.35 36.87 11.19
N LYS A 343 3.41 36.77 12.52
CA LYS A 343 2.64 37.62 13.44
C LYS A 343 2.96 39.12 13.27
N SER A 344 4.11 39.44 12.66
CA SER A 344 4.54 40.78 12.28
C SER A 344 3.67 41.43 11.18
N THR A 345 2.94 40.63 10.39
CA THR A 345 2.13 41.10 9.24
C THR A 345 0.68 41.39 9.61
N LEU A 346 0.25 41.03 10.83
CA LEU A 346 -1.11 41.25 11.34
C LEU A 346 -1.22 42.47 12.27
N LEU A 347 -0.12 43.20 12.45
CA LEU A 347 -0.02 44.42 13.27
C LEU A 347 0.41 45.65 12.45
N ALA A 348 0.38 45.55 11.12
CA ALA A 348 0.55 46.67 10.18
C ALA A 348 -0.76 46.82 9.39
#